data_AF-A0A9E3T9G9-F1
#
_entry.id   AF-A0A9E3T9G9-F1
#
_cell.length_a   1.000
_cell.length_b   1.000
_cell.length_c   1.000
_cell.angle_alpha   90.00
_cell.angle_beta   90.00
_cell.angle_gamma   90.00
#
_symmetry.space_group_name_H-M   'P 1'
#
loop_
_entity.id
_entity.type
_entity.pdbx_description
1 polymer ?
#
loop_
_entity_poly.entity_id
_entity_poly.type
_entity_poly.pdbx_seq_one_letter_code
_entity_poly.pdbx_strand_id
1 'polypeptide(L)'
;MGVAFRPFFGAGEKRYLGRAITLAEDLTGRFYCIPGREWPRYPYELKTLADGPGPAAPAFADVVRLVPDPLAFRPASVHQLFRIRLRDDAILEAAEQRSDGIELFPLLLYVVTHELVHVVRFGAGFANFRVAEHRRRKEEERVHAITRGVLRPVVDAPLRRVFEAYGDETAALALPDCASPK
;
A
#
# COMPACT_ATOMS: atom_id res chain seq x y z
N MET A 1 26.39 -12.12 -17.90
CA MET A 1 25.05 -12.14 -18.52
C MET A 1 24.29 -10.95 -17.97
N GLY A 2 24.02 -9.94 -18.80
CA GLY A 2 23.22 -8.79 -18.36
C GLY A 2 21.77 -9.22 -18.25
N VAL A 3 21.17 -9.06 -17.07
CA VAL A 3 19.73 -9.23 -16.90
C VAL A 3 19.07 -8.12 -17.72
N ALA A 4 18.22 -8.49 -18.68
CA ALA A 4 17.51 -7.51 -19.49
C ALA A 4 16.62 -6.66 -18.57
N PHE A 5 16.71 -5.34 -18.68
CA PHE A 5 15.85 -4.43 -17.92
C PHE A 5 14.38 -4.70 -18.24
N ARG A 6 13.58 -5.00 -17.21
CA ARG A 6 12.14 -5.30 -17.34
C ARG A 6 11.33 -4.12 -16.79
N PRO A 7 10.76 -3.27 -17.66
CA PRO A 7 10.04 -2.08 -17.21
C PRO A 7 8.64 -2.35 -16.66
N PHE A 8 8.06 -3.53 -16.94
CA PHE A 8 6.65 -3.84 -16.65
C PHE A 8 6.47 -5.25 -16.09
N PHE A 9 5.46 -5.43 -15.25
CA PHE A 9 5.00 -6.74 -14.82
C PHE A 9 4.48 -7.58 -15.99
N GLY A 10 5.00 -8.81 -16.11
CA GLY A 10 4.46 -9.84 -16.98
C GLY A 10 3.28 -10.57 -16.34
N ALA A 11 2.84 -11.65 -17.01
CA ALA A 11 1.69 -12.42 -16.55
C ALA A 11 1.92 -13.10 -15.19
N GLY A 12 3.16 -13.53 -14.91
CA GLY A 12 3.51 -14.15 -13.62
C GLY A 12 3.45 -13.15 -12.47
N GLU A 13 4.04 -11.97 -12.66
CA GLU A 13 4.09 -10.92 -11.65
C GLU A 13 2.70 -10.32 -11.39
N LYS A 14 1.87 -10.19 -12.43
CA LYS A 14 0.46 -9.81 -12.28
C LYS A 14 -0.36 -10.82 -11.46
N ARG A 15 -0.05 -12.12 -11.53
CA ARG A 15 -0.69 -13.14 -10.68
C ARG A 15 -0.27 -12.98 -9.21
N TYR A 16 1.01 -12.71 -8.95
CA TYR A 16 1.48 -12.41 -7.59
C TYR A 16 0.86 -11.13 -7.05
N LEU A 17 0.78 -10.08 -7.86
CA LEU A 17 0.13 -8.83 -7.51
C LEU A 17 -1.35 -9.05 -7.16
N GLY A 18 -2.10 -9.79 -7.98
CA GLY A 18 -3.51 -10.11 -7.69
C GLY A 18 -3.68 -10.84 -6.35
N ARG A 19 -2.82 -11.83 -6.06
CA ARG A 19 -2.81 -12.54 -4.76
C ARG A 19 -2.46 -11.61 -3.60
N ALA A 20 -1.49 -10.72 -3.79
CA ALA A 20 -1.07 -9.76 -2.78
C ALA A 20 -2.20 -8.78 -2.45
N ILE A 21 -2.94 -8.29 -3.45
CA ILE A 21 -4.12 -7.43 -3.27
C ILE A 21 -5.17 -8.14 -2.43
N THR A 22 -5.61 -9.34 -2.84
CA THR A 22 -6.65 -10.09 -2.09
C THR A 22 -6.26 -10.31 -0.63
N LEU A 23 -5.01 -10.70 -0.37
CA LEU A 23 -4.55 -10.94 0.99
C LEU A 23 -4.40 -9.64 1.79
N ALA A 24 -3.89 -8.57 1.18
CA ALA A 24 -3.72 -7.27 1.81
C ALA A 24 -5.07 -6.65 2.20
N GLU A 25 -6.10 -6.75 1.35
CA GLU A 25 -7.45 -6.27 1.66
C GLU A 25 -8.04 -7.02 2.86
N ASP A 26 -7.97 -8.35 2.86
CA ASP A 26 -8.48 -9.19 3.95
C ASP A 26 -7.78 -8.88 5.29
N LEU A 27 -6.45 -8.83 5.30
CA LEU A 27 -5.68 -8.51 6.51
C LEU A 27 -5.94 -7.08 6.99
N THR A 28 -5.98 -6.10 6.09
CA THR A 28 -6.23 -4.69 6.44
C THR A 28 -7.65 -4.51 6.97
N GLY A 29 -8.64 -5.14 6.34
CA GLY A 29 -10.02 -5.13 6.79
C GLY A 29 -10.16 -5.71 8.20
N ARG A 30 -9.54 -6.86 8.48
CA ARG A 30 -9.50 -7.45 9.83
C ARG A 30 -8.80 -6.54 10.83
N PHE A 31 -7.67 -5.95 10.47
CA PHE A 31 -6.90 -5.06 11.34
C PHE A 31 -7.71 -3.84 11.76
N TYR A 32 -8.43 -3.19 10.83
CA TYR A 32 -9.26 -2.02 11.14
C TYR A 32 -10.70 -2.35 11.56
N CYS A 33 -11.01 -3.65 11.70
CA CYS A 33 -12.35 -4.14 11.99
C CYS A 33 -13.40 -3.61 10.98
N ILE A 34 -13.02 -3.44 9.70
CA ILE A 34 -13.89 -2.98 8.62
C ILE A 34 -14.65 -4.20 8.08
N PRO A 35 -15.98 -4.29 8.29
CA PRO A 35 -16.76 -5.38 7.71
C PRO A 35 -16.71 -5.29 6.18
N GLY A 36 -16.75 -6.43 5.46
CA GLY A 36 -16.65 -6.44 4.00
C GLY A 36 -17.66 -5.52 3.28
N ARG A 37 -18.87 -5.34 3.85
CA ARG A 37 -19.90 -4.41 3.34
C ARG A 37 -19.51 -2.93 3.43
N GLU A 38 -18.55 -2.58 4.27
CA GLU A 38 -18.08 -1.22 4.52
C GLU A 38 -16.78 -0.89 3.79
N TRP A 39 -16.08 -1.90 3.25
CA TRP A 39 -14.91 -1.71 2.38
C TRP A 39 -15.18 -0.75 1.19
N PRO A 40 -16.36 -0.75 0.55
CA PRO A 40 -16.69 0.22 -0.50
C PRO A 40 -16.68 1.70 -0.07
N ARG A 41 -16.60 2.01 1.25
CA ARG A 41 -16.40 3.38 1.75
C ARG A 41 -14.98 3.90 1.49
N TYR A 42 -14.05 3.01 1.18
CA TYR A 42 -12.65 3.31 0.87
C TYR A 42 -12.32 2.95 -0.58
N PRO A 43 -13.02 3.53 -1.58
CA PRO A 43 -12.83 3.13 -2.96
C PRO A 43 -11.43 3.49 -3.43
N TYR A 44 -10.76 2.52 -4.03
CA TYR A 44 -9.47 2.74 -4.67
C TYR A 44 -9.39 1.97 -5.99
N GLU A 45 -8.49 2.41 -6.86
CA GLU A 45 -8.00 1.61 -7.97
C GLU A 45 -6.48 1.44 -7.85
N LEU A 46 -5.95 0.35 -8.40
CA LEU A 46 -4.52 0.10 -8.46
C LEU A 46 -4.07 0.08 -9.92
N LYS A 47 -2.99 0.81 -10.22
CA LYS A 47 -2.42 0.97 -11.56
C LYS A 47 -0.94 0.62 -11.54
N THR A 48 -0.51 -0.12 -12.56
CA THR A 48 0.90 -0.44 -12.83
C THR A 48 1.49 0.56 -13.83
N LEU A 49 2.81 0.52 -14.06
CA LEU A 49 3.43 1.33 -15.11
C LEU A 49 2.87 1.05 -16.51
N ALA A 50 2.31 -0.14 -16.74
CA ALA A 50 1.64 -0.46 -18.00
C ALA A 50 0.30 0.30 -18.19
N ASP A 51 -0.29 0.82 -17.11
CA ASP A 51 -1.58 1.52 -17.15
C ASP A 51 -1.43 3.06 -17.14
N GLY A 52 -0.23 3.58 -16.88
CA GLY A 52 0.04 5.01 -16.79
C GLY A 52 1.29 5.37 -15.97
N PRO A 53 1.55 6.68 -15.76
CA PRO A 53 2.74 7.11 -15.03
C PRO A 53 2.68 6.74 -13.55
N GLY A 54 3.74 6.09 -13.06
CA GLY A 54 3.96 5.76 -11.66
C GLY A 54 4.48 6.93 -10.81
N PRO A 55 4.80 6.69 -9.53
CA PRO A 55 5.43 7.68 -8.67
C PRO A 55 6.86 8.01 -9.12
N ALA A 56 7.35 9.20 -8.75
CA ALA A 56 8.75 9.58 -8.98
C ALA A 56 9.71 8.77 -8.09
N ALA A 57 10.89 8.42 -8.63
CA ALA A 57 11.93 7.70 -7.90
C ALA A 57 12.30 8.40 -6.59
N PRO A 58 12.59 7.65 -5.50
CA PRO A 58 12.85 6.20 -5.44
C PRO A 58 11.65 5.31 -5.02
N ALA A 59 10.43 5.83 -4.84
CA ALA A 59 9.32 5.08 -4.21
C ALA A 59 8.88 3.78 -4.94
N PHE A 60 8.37 2.75 -4.27
CA PHE A 60 7.77 1.61 -5.00
C PHE A 60 6.33 1.87 -5.44
N ALA A 61 5.62 2.69 -4.66
CA ALA A 61 4.25 3.05 -4.92
C ALA A 61 3.94 4.42 -4.32
N ASP A 62 2.80 4.98 -4.70
CA ASP A 62 2.15 6.02 -3.92
C ASP A 62 0.62 5.94 -4.02
N VAL A 63 -0.05 6.63 -3.11
CA VAL A 63 -1.49 6.92 -3.20
C VAL A 63 -1.69 8.36 -3.65
N VAL A 64 -2.47 8.54 -4.72
CA VAL A 64 -3.00 9.84 -5.11
C VAL A 64 -4.51 9.90 -4.92
N ARG A 65 -5.02 11.05 -4.47
CA ARG A 65 -6.45 11.29 -4.43
C ARG A 65 -6.94 11.73 -5.80
N LEU A 66 -7.94 11.05 -6.34
CA LEU A 66 -8.63 11.48 -7.55
C LEU A 66 -9.66 12.53 -7.16
N VAL A 67 -9.37 13.78 -7.57
CA VAL A 67 -10.34 14.87 -7.45
C VAL A 67 -11.30 14.72 -8.63
N PRO A 68 -12.62 14.65 -8.39
CA PRO A 68 -13.59 14.71 -9.48
C PRO A 68 -13.39 15.99 -10.30
N ASP A 69 -13.78 15.95 -11.57
CA ASP A 69 -13.86 17.15 -12.41
C ASP A 69 -14.61 18.26 -11.63
N PRO A 70 -14.02 19.47 -11.47
CA PRO A 70 -14.68 20.60 -10.81
C PRO A 70 -16.07 20.94 -11.38
N LEU A 71 -16.33 20.58 -12.64
CA LEU A 71 -17.61 20.81 -13.33
C LEU A 71 -18.66 19.74 -13.02
N ALA A 72 -18.28 18.61 -12.42
CA ALA A 72 -19.21 17.55 -12.04
C ALA A 72 -19.85 17.86 -10.67
N PHE A 73 -21.08 18.38 -10.69
CA PHE A 73 -21.86 18.61 -9.46
C PHE A 73 -22.12 17.27 -8.75
N ARG A 74 -21.55 17.11 -7.55
CA ARG A 74 -21.80 15.94 -6.70
C ARG A 74 -22.05 16.36 -5.25
N PRO A 75 -22.92 15.64 -4.52
CA PRO A 75 -23.13 15.87 -3.10
C PRO A 75 -21.82 15.69 -2.31
N ALA A 76 -21.68 16.42 -1.19
CA ALA A 76 -20.50 16.38 -0.31
C ALA A 76 -20.15 14.97 0.25
N SER A 77 -21.04 13.99 0.05
CA SER A 77 -20.92 12.59 0.47
C SER A 77 -20.20 11.67 -0.52
N VAL A 78 -19.60 12.19 -1.61
CA VAL A 78 -18.77 11.37 -2.48
C VAL A 78 -17.51 10.96 -1.74
N HIS A 79 -17.45 9.68 -1.38
CA HIS A 79 -16.24 9.05 -0.86
C HIS A 79 -15.05 9.38 -1.77
N GLN A 80 -13.94 9.79 -1.17
CA GLN A 80 -12.71 10.12 -1.88
C GLN A 80 -12.24 8.86 -2.62
N LEU A 81 -12.16 8.93 -3.95
CA LEU A 81 -11.57 7.85 -4.74
C LEU A 81 -10.05 8.00 -4.72
N PHE A 82 -9.35 6.94 -4.35
CA PHE A 82 -7.89 6.90 -4.34
C PHE A 82 -7.36 6.09 -5.53
N ARG A 83 -6.16 6.40 -6.00
CA ARG A 83 -5.42 5.60 -6.96
C ARG A 83 -4.07 5.25 -6.37
N ILE A 84 -3.82 3.95 -6.22
CA ILE A 84 -2.52 3.39 -5.91
C ILE A 84 -1.77 3.25 -7.23
N ARG A 85 -0.56 3.81 -7.32
CA ARG A 85 0.28 3.70 -8.51
C ARG A 85 1.53 2.93 -8.15
N LEU A 86 1.75 1.79 -8.78
CA LEU A 86 2.95 0.97 -8.59
C LEU A 86 4.03 1.35 -9.60
N ARG A 87 5.29 1.16 -9.19
CA ARG A 87 6.45 1.24 -10.06
C ARG A 87 7.05 -0.14 -10.31
N ASP A 88 6.59 -0.78 -11.38
CA ASP A 88 6.92 -2.17 -11.73
C ASP A 88 8.43 -2.39 -11.80
N ASP A 89 9.15 -1.52 -12.51
CA ASP A 89 10.60 -1.58 -12.70
C ASP A 89 11.36 -1.60 -11.38
N ALA A 90 11.02 -0.70 -10.44
CA ALA A 90 11.68 -0.62 -9.14
C ALA A 90 11.37 -1.84 -8.25
N ILE A 91 10.15 -2.37 -8.31
CA ILE A 91 9.77 -3.57 -7.57
C ILE A 91 10.49 -4.81 -8.13
N LEU A 92 10.57 -4.93 -9.47
CA LEU A 92 11.31 -6.00 -10.12
C LEU A 92 12.80 -5.91 -9.85
N GLU A 93 13.39 -4.72 -9.94
CA GLU A 93 14.79 -4.49 -9.59
C GLU A 93 15.08 -4.90 -8.16
N ALA A 94 14.20 -4.54 -7.21
CA ALA A 94 14.36 -4.93 -5.82
C ALA A 94 14.28 -6.45 -5.61
N ALA A 95 13.39 -7.16 -6.30
CA ALA A 95 13.21 -8.60 -6.15
C ALA A 95 14.22 -9.46 -6.95
N GLU A 96 14.70 -8.96 -8.09
CA GLU A 96 15.55 -9.74 -9.02
C GLU A 96 17.04 -9.40 -8.87
N GLN A 97 17.39 -8.17 -8.50
CA GLN A 97 18.78 -7.69 -8.57
C GLN A 97 19.44 -7.49 -7.20
N ARG A 98 18.68 -7.47 -6.10
CA ARG A 98 19.25 -7.31 -4.76
C ARG A 98 19.75 -8.65 -4.22
N SER A 99 20.94 -8.63 -3.63
CA SER A 99 21.58 -9.81 -3.02
C SER A 99 21.05 -10.14 -1.61
N ASP A 100 20.11 -9.34 -1.08
CA ASP A 100 19.48 -9.56 0.23
C ASP A 100 18.40 -10.66 0.20
N GLY A 101 18.09 -11.21 -0.98
CA GLY A 101 17.16 -12.32 -1.14
C GLY A 101 15.72 -11.93 -0.84
N ILE A 102 15.34 -10.69 -1.15
CA ILE A 102 13.95 -10.24 -1.11
C ILE A 102 13.17 -10.92 -2.24
N GLU A 103 12.11 -11.63 -1.87
CA GLU A 103 11.23 -12.28 -2.83
C GLU A 103 10.12 -11.34 -3.30
N LEU A 104 9.70 -11.49 -4.56
CA LEU A 104 8.71 -10.62 -5.20
C LEU A 104 7.36 -10.61 -4.46
N PHE A 105 6.84 -11.77 -4.07
CA PHE A 105 5.52 -11.86 -3.46
C PHE A 105 5.46 -11.17 -2.07
N PRO A 106 6.38 -11.45 -1.11
CA PRO A 106 6.44 -10.71 0.14
C PRO A 106 6.61 -9.20 -0.04
N LEU A 107 7.42 -8.76 -1.02
CA LEU A 107 7.59 -7.34 -1.33
C LEU A 107 6.29 -6.71 -1.82
N LEU A 108 5.60 -7.35 -2.77
CA LEU A 108 4.31 -6.89 -3.26
C LEU A 108 3.27 -6.83 -2.14
N LEU A 109 3.21 -7.86 -1.28
CA LEU A 109 2.30 -7.88 -0.14
C LEU A 109 2.56 -6.71 0.81
N TYR A 110 3.82 -6.42 1.10
CA TYR A 110 4.21 -5.27 1.92
C TYR A 110 3.80 -3.94 1.29
N VAL A 111 4.19 -3.70 0.03
CA VAL A 111 3.90 -2.45 -0.68
C VAL A 111 2.40 -2.22 -0.78
N VAL A 112 1.63 -3.22 -1.23
CA VAL A 112 0.17 -3.07 -1.37
C VAL A 112 -0.49 -2.82 -0.01
N THR A 113 -0.06 -3.52 1.04
CA THR A 113 -0.61 -3.30 2.39
C THR A 113 -0.30 -1.89 2.90
N HIS A 114 0.92 -1.38 2.65
CA HIS A 114 1.31 -0.02 2.99
C HIS A 114 0.40 1.03 2.34
N GLU A 115 0.15 0.90 1.04
CA GLU A 115 -0.72 1.82 0.33
C GLU A 115 -2.19 1.68 0.73
N LEU A 116 -2.68 0.47 1.05
CA LEU A 116 -4.04 0.28 1.59
C LEU A 116 -4.21 0.92 2.97
N VAL A 117 -3.19 0.85 3.82
CA VAL A 117 -3.19 1.56 5.10
C VAL A 117 -3.30 3.06 4.87
N HIS A 118 -2.60 3.63 3.88
CA HIS A 118 -2.81 5.03 3.49
C HIS A 118 -4.25 5.30 3.04
N VAL A 119 -4.81 4.48 2.15
CA VAL A 119 -6.20 4.63 1.66
C VAL A 119 -7.19 4.68 2.82
N VAL A 120 -7.13 3.73 3.75
CA VAL A 120 -8.04 3.70 4.91
C VAL A 120 -7.83 4.92 5.80
N ARG A 121 -6.58 5.32 6.06
CA ARG A 121 -6.26 6.46 6.94
C ARG A 121 -6.69 7.79 6.34
N PHE A 122 -6.48 8.00 5.05
CA PHE A 122 -6.96 9.20 4.36
C PHE A 122 -8.48 9.21 4.23
N GLY A 123 -9.09 8.08 3.85
CA GLY A 123 -10.54 7.97 3.68
C GLY A 123 -11.32 8.12 4.99
N ALA A 124 -10.76 7.68 6.11
CA ALA A 124 -11.36 7.84 7.44
C ALA A 124 -11.01 9.16 8.13
N GLY A 125 -10.21 10.02 7.49
CA GLY A 125 -9.79 11.31 8.06
C GLY A 125 -8.74 11.23 9.18
N PHE A 126 -8.07 10.09 9.38
CA PHE A 126 -6.97 9.96 10.36
C PHE A 126 -5.69 10.67 9.95
N ALA A 127 -5.57 11.00 8.66
CA ALA A 127 -4.45 11.74 8.12
C ALA A 127 -4.94 12.75 7.08
N ASN A 128 -4.26 13.88 6.97
CA ASN A 128 -4.57 14.90 5.97
C ASN A 128 -3.63 14.73 4.78
N PHE A 129 -4.18 14.71 3.56
CA PHE A 129 -3.39 14.48 2.34
C PHE A 129 -2.45 15.65 1.97
N ARG A 130 -2.66 16.87 2.52
CA ARG A 130 -1.96 18.10 2.09
C ARG A 130 -0.93 18.63 3.09
N VAL A 131 -0.43 17.82 4.03
CA VAL A 131 0.39 18.35 5.14
C VAL A 131 1.84 18.61 4.74
N ALA A 132 2.45 19.57 5.45
CA ALA A 132 3.87 19.89 5.38
C ALA A 132 4.76 18.66 5.65
N GLU A 133 5.97 18.69 5.08
CA GLU A 133 6.95 17.60 5.01
C GLU A 133 7.21 16.88 6.36
N HIS A 134 7.35 17.63 7.46
CA HIS A 134 7.58 17.03 8.79
C HIS A 134 6.41 16.15 9.28
N ARG A 135 5.16 16.48 8.93
CA ARG A 135 4.00 15.64 9.26
C ARG A 135 3.88 14.46 8.32
N ARG A 136 4.37 14.59 7.08
CA ARG A 136 4.46 13.49 6.13
C ARG A 136 5.37 12.39 6.66
N ARG A 137 6.57 12.71 7.17
CA ARG A 137 7.48 11.71 7.77
C ARG A 137 6.84 10.93 8.92
N LYS A 138 6.20 11.62 9.87
CA LYS A 138 5.50 10.97 10.99
C LYS A 138 4.35 10.07 10.54
N GLU A 139 3.68 10.44 9.44
CA GLU A 139 2.65 9.60 8.85
C GLU A 139 3.27 8.35 8.22
N GLU A 140 4.35 8.46 7.45
CA GLU A 140 5.05 7.30 6.87
C GLU A 140 5.53 6.33 7.97
N GLU A 141 6.17 6.84 9.04
CA GLU A 141 6.60 6.02 10.19
C GLU A 141 5.42 5.26 10.81
N ARG A 142 4.27 5.94 10.95
CA ARG A 142 3.04 5.34 11.49
C ARG A 142 2.46 4.30 10.54
N VAL A 143 2.46 4.57 9.23
CA VAL A 143 1.98 3.62 8.22
C VAL A 143 2.87 2.38 8.20
N HIS A 144 4.19 2.51 8.20
CA HIS A 144 5.11 1.37 8.31
C HIS A 144 4.85 0.51 9.55
N ALA A 145 4.61 1.14 10.70
CA ALA A 145 4.25 0.42 11.91
C ALA A 145 2.92 -0.34 11.74
N ILE A 146 1.89 0.31 11.17
CA ILE A 146 0.57 -0.30 10.96
C ILE A 146 0.65 -1.44 9.96
N THR A 147 1.37 -1.27 8.84
CA THR A 147 1.62 -2.30 7.83
C THR A 147 2.18 -3.57 8.47
N ARG A 148 3.17 -3.44 9.38
CA ARG A 148 3.70 -4.59 10.13
C ARG A 148 2.67 -5.21 11.07
N GLY A 149 1.84 -4.39 11.72
CA GLY A 149 0.72 -4.86 12.54
C GLY A 149 -0.31 -5.66 11.73
N VAL A 150 -0.68 -5.16 10.54
CA VAL A 150 -1.61 -5.81 9.60
C VAL A 150 -1.06 -7.16 9.12
N LEU A 151 0.23 -7.20 8.78
CA LEU A 151 0.88 -8.39 8.22
C LEU A 151 1.32 -9.41 9.26
N ARG A 152 1.39 -9.04 10.54
CA ARG A 152 1.81 -9.90 11.66
C ARG A 152 1.23 -11.33 11.63
N PRO A 153 -0.06 -11.56 11.30
CA PRO A 153 -0.63 -12.91 11.28
C PRO A 153 -0.03 -13.85 10.24
N VAL A 154 0.63 -13.33 9.20
CA VAL A 154 1.19 -14.11 8.08
C VAL A 154 2.72 -13.97 7.96
N VAL A 155 3.38 -13.40 8.98
CA VAL A 155 4.82 -13.19 8.96
C VAL A 155 5.59 -14.51 8.95
N ASP A 156 6.38 -14.69 7.90
CA ASP A 156 7.35 -15.76 7.70
C ASP A 156 8.76 -15.19 7.48
N ALA A 157 9.75 -16.06 7.22
CA ALA A 157 11.12 -15.61 7.01
C ALA A 157 11.29 -14.68 5.80
N PRO A 158 10.68 -14.95 4.62
CA PRO A 158 10.70 -14.01 3.50
C PRO A 158 10.11 -12.62 3.83
N LEU A 159 8.96 -12.56 4.52
CA LEU A 159 8.34 -11.27 4.85
C LEU A 159 9.13 -10.48 5.91
N ARG A 160 9.83 -11.17 6.83
CA ARG A 160 10.75 -10.51 7.77
C ARG A 160 11.89 -9.79 7.06
N ARG A 161 12.47 -10.38 6.01
CA ARG A 161 13.53 -9.71 5.22
C ARG A 161 13.04 -8.40 4.62
N VAL A 162 11.79 -8.37 4.15
CA VAL A 162 11.18 -7.13 3.63
C VAL A 162 11.04 -6.09 4.74
N PHE A 163 10.65 -6.48 5.96
CA PHE A 163 10.55 -5.55 7.09
C PHE A 163 11.92 -5.00 7.51
N GLU A 164 12.96 -5.82 7.49
CA GLU A 164 14.34 -5.42 7.80
C GLU A 164 14.90 -4.48 6.72
N ALA A 165 14.53 -4.67 5.45
CA ALA A 165 15.00 -3.85 4.34
C ALA A 165 14.25 -2.52 4.18
N TYR A 166 12.95 -2.46 4.51
CA TYR A 166 12.08 -1.34 4.16
C TYR A 166 11.21 -0.79 5.30
N GLY A 167 11.51 -1.15 6.56
CA GLY A 167 10.81 -0.61 7.72
C GLY A 167 11.77 -0.04 8.75
N ASP A 168 11.51 1.17 9.26
CA ASP A 168 12.23 1.71 10.41
C ASP A 168 11.93 0.86 11.66
N GLU A 169 12.95 0.47 12.43
CA GLU A 169 12.74 -0.19 13.72
C GLU A 169 11.94 0.73 14.66
N THR A 170 11.08 0.13 15.48
CA THR A 170 10.32 0.73 16.59
C THR A 170 9.07 1.56 16.26
N ALA A 171 7.91 0.90 16.36
CA ALA A 171 6.75 1.47 17.04
C ALA A 171 5.81 0.33 17.49
N ALA A 172 5.64 0.17 18.80
CA ALA A 172 4.60 -0.68 19.37
C ALA A 172 3.23 -0.04 19.06
N LEU A 173 2.43 -0.69 18.23
CA LEU A 173 1.04 -0.29 18.00
C LEU A 173 0.12 -1.05 18.94
N ALA A 174 -0.71 -0.30 19.67
CA ALA A 174 -1.93 -0.84 20.22
C ALA A 174 -2.84 -1.24 19.04
N LEU A 175 -3.33 -2.48 19.05
CA LEU A 175 -4.36 -2.91 18.10
C LEU A 175 -5.61 -2.03 18.33
N PRO A 176 -6.28 -1.58 17.25
CA PRO A 176 -7.54 -0.87 17.42
C PRO A 176 -8.55 -1.79 18.14
N ASP A 177 -9.21 -1.26 19.17
CA ASP A 177 -10.28 -1.96 19.86
C ASP A 177 -11.50 -2.05 18.94
N CYS A 178 -11.79 -3.25 18.45
CA CYS A 178 -12.96 -3.52 17.59
C CYS A 178 -14.30 -3.27 18.31
N ALA A 179 -14.33 -3.05 19.63
CA ALA A 179 -15.55 -2.82 20.40
C ALA A 179 -16.04 -1.36 20.39
N SER A 180 -15.29 -0.42 19.81
CA SER A 180 -15.70 0.98 19.70
C SER A 180 -16.30 1.27 18.31
N PRO A 181 -17.63 1.36 18.16
CA PRO A 181 -18.22 1.80 16.90
C PRO A 181 -17.78 3.24 16.63
N LYS A 182 -17.23 3.48 15.43
CA LYS A 182 -17.02 4.84 14.89
C LYS A 182 -18.31 5.37 14.31
#